data_AF-A0A8K9XNP8-F1
#
_entry.id   AF-A0A8K9XNP8-F1
#
_cell.length_a   1.000
_cell.length_b   1.000
_cell.length_c   1.000
_cell.angle_alpha   90.00
_cell.angle_beta   90.00
_cell.angle_gamma   90.00
#
_symmetry.space_group_name_H-M   'P 1'
#
loop_
_entity.id
_entity.type
_entity.pdbx_description
1 polymer ?
#
loop_
_entity_poly.entity_id
_entity_poly.type
_entity_poly.pdbx_seq_one_letter_code
_entity_poly.pdbx_strand_id
1 'polypeptide(L)'
;MPIQLCLFKIDRIRDVLVRRESELRYMMDDIQLCKEITRLKKELQKLVSIPDNDKSNEDRQKEEDLLQQIHKLVETRDFLVDDVEFERLREREEDKEMADFLQSKFPRNSKKKGVCVCVCVCVCVCVCVCVCVCVCVCVCVCV
;
A
#
# COMPACT_ATOMS: atom_id res chain seq x y z
N MET A 1 -30.37 -15.64 0.18
CA MET A 1 -29.46 -16.73 0.58
C MET A 1 -28.30 -16.96 -0.39
N PRO A 2 -28.49 -17.29 -1.69
CA PRO A 2 -27.37 -17.46 -2.63
C PRO A 2 -26.67 -16.13 -3.01
N ILE A 3 -27.44 -15.06 -3.22
CA ILE A 3 -26.94 -13.74 -3.64
C ILE A 3 -25.98 -13.13 -2.61
N GLN A 4 -26.30 -13.28 -1.32
CA GLN A 4 -25.55 -12.68 -0.21
C GLN A 4 -24.21 -13.38 0.04
N LEU A 5 -24.16 -14.71 -0.18
CA LEU A 5 -22.91 -15.47 -0.17
C LEU A 5 -22.05 -15.13 -1.40
N CYS A 6 -22.67 -14.88 -2.56
CA CYS A 6 -21.96 -14.41 -3.75
C CYS A 6 -21.37 -13.00 -3.53
N LEU A 7 -22.12 -12.06 -2.95
CA LEU A 7 -21.64 -10.72 -2.61
C LEU A 7 -20.43 -10.79 -1.66
N PHE A 8 -20.51 -11.57 -0.59
CA PHE A 8 -19.39 -11.75 0.34
C PHE A 8 -18.13 -12.32 -0.32
N LYS A 9 -18.30 -13.25 -1.27
CA LYS A 9 -17.19 -13.76 -2.07
C LYS A 9 -16.61 -12.70 -3.01
N ILE A 10 -17.47 -11.89 -3.63
CA ILE A 10 -17.07 -10.81 -4.54
C ILE A 10 -16.30 -9.74 -3.77
N ASP A 11 -16.78 -9.32 -2.59
CA ASP A 11 -16.10 -8.31 -1.77
C ASP A 11 -14.74 -8.83 -1.31
N ARG A 12 -14.65 -10.08 -0.82
CA ARG A 12 -13.36 -10.68 -0.46
C ARG A 12 -12.39 -10.77 -1.65
N ILE A 13 -12.89 -11.09 -2.85
CA ILE A 13 -12.06 -11.10 -4.07
C ILE A 13 -11.62 -9.69 -4.40
N ARG A 14 -12.50 -8.69 -4.28
CA ARG A 14 -12.17 -7.27 -4.49
C ARG A 14 -11.05 -6.83 -3.54
N ASP A 15 -11.17 -7.13 -2.25
CA ASP A 15 -10.15 -6.78 -1.27
C ASP A 15 -8.80 -7.39 -1.63
N VAL A 16 -8.76 -8.69 -1.95
CA VAL A 16 -7.52 -9.35 -2.41
C VAL A 16 -6.94 -8.72 -3.68
N LEU A 17 -7.80 -8.31 -4.62
CA LEU A 17 -7.36 -7.67 -5.86
C LEU A 17 -6.83 -6.25 -5.61
N VAL A 18 -7.48 -5.46 -4.76
CA VAL A 18 -7.04 -4.10 -4.40
C VAL A 18 -5.69 -4.14 -3.69
N ARG A 19 -5.51 -5.06 -2.73
CA ARG A 19 -4.22 -5.24 -2.04
C ARG A 19 -3.10 -5.62 -3.01
N ARG A 20 -3.38 -6.56 -3.93
CA ARG A 20 -2.44 -6.94 -5.01
C ARG A 20 -2.14 -5.78 -5.97
N GLU A 21 -3.12 -4.95 -6.28
CA GLU A 21 -2.91 -3.77 -7.11
C GLU A 21 -1.97 -2.78 -6.41
N SER A 22 -2.14 -2.56 -5.10
CA SER A 22 -1.23 -1.71 -4.29
C SER A 22 0.19 -2.28 -4.30
N GLU A 23 0.36 -3.59 -4.02
CA GLU A 23 1.67 -4.26 -4.06
C GLU A 23 2.34 -4.15 -5.44
N LEU A 24 1.57 -4.31 -6.53
CA LEU A 24 2.07 -4.17 -7.90
C LEU A 24 2.49 -2.74 -8.22
N ARG A 25 1.73 -1.74 -7.75
CA ARG A 25 2.06 -0.33 -7.93
C ARG A 25 3.36 0.02 -7.21
N TYR A 26 3.50 -0.40 -5.95
CA TYR A 26 4.75 -0.26 -5.19
C TYR A 26 5.93 -0.90 -5.93
N MET A 27 5.80 -2.15 -6.38
CA MET A 27 6.89 -2.84 -7.09
C MET A 27 7.27 -2.12 -8.38
N MET A 28 6.29 -1.57 -9.11
CA MET A 28 6.56 -0.78 -10.30
C MET A 28 7.34 0.50 -9.97
N ASP A 29 6.95 1.22 -8.93
CA ASP A 29 7.59 2.47 -8.51
C ASP A 29 9.01 2.20 -7.97
N ASP A 30 9.21 1.14 -7.17
CA ASP A 30 10.54 0.72 -6.71
C ASP A 30 11.46 0.32 -7.88
N ILE A 31 10.92 -0.40 -8.88
CA ILE A 31 11.67 -0.72 -10.11
C ILE A 31 12.08 0.56 -10.86
N GLN A 32 11.22 1.57 -10.93
CA GLN A 32 11.54 2.85 -11.59
C GLN A 32 12.64 3.60 -10.83
N LEU A 33 12.53 3.69 -9.51
CA LEU A 33 13.56 4.30 -8.65
C LEU A 33 14.89 3.57 -8.77
N CYS A 34 14.89 2.23 -8.72
CA CYS A 34 16.10 1.43 -8.86
C CYS A 34 16.76 1.61 -10.23
N LYS A 35 15.98 1.73 -11.31
CA LYS A 35 16.50 2.03 -12.66
C LYS A 35 17.17 3.40 -12.70
N GLU A 36 16.53 4.41 -12.12
CA GLU A 36 17.06 5.77 -12.12
C GLU A 36 18.31 5.91 -11.25
N ILE A 37 18.30 5.34 -10.05
CA ILE A 37 19.49 5.26 -9.18
C ILE A 37 20.64 4.56 -9.91
N THR A 38 20.36 3.46 -10.62
CA THR A 38 21.37 2.74 -11.39
C THR A 38 21.94 3.59 -12.54
N ARG A 39 21.09 4.38 -13.22
CA ARG A 39 21.51 5.31 -14.28
C ARG A 39 22.43 6.39 -13.72
N LEU A 40 21.99 7.10 -12.68
CA LEU A 40 22.77 8.16 -12.04
C LEU A 40 24.08 7.63 -11.44
N LYS A 41 24.06 6.46 -10.82
CA LYS A 41 25.27 5.81 -10.30
C LYS A 41 26.29 5.51 -11.41
N LYS A 42 25.83 5.08 -12.59
CA LYS A 42 26.73 4.87 -13.74
C LYS A 42 27.34 6.19 -14.24
N GLU A 43 26.59 7.28 -14.22
CA GLU A 43 27.12 8.61 -14.58
C GLU A 43 28.13 9.10 -13.54
N LEU A 44 27.81 8.98 -12.26
CA LEU A 44 28.69 9.31 -11.15
C LEU A 44 29.99 8.51 -11.20
N GLN A 45 29.91 7.21 -11.48
CA GLN A 45 31.08 6.34 -11.57
C GLN A 45 32.07 6.75 -12.67
N LYS A 46 31.58 7.36 -13.77
CA LYS A 46 32.46 7.93 -14.80
C LYS A 46 33.25 9.12 -14.27
N LEU A 47 32.62 10.01 -13.50
CA LEU A 47 33.30 11.17 -12.90
C LEU A 47 34.28 10.76 -11.80
N VAL A 48 33.88 9.83 -10.93
CA VAL A 48 34.72 9.32 -9.84
C VAL A 48 35.95 8.57 -10.36
N SER A 49 35.91 8.03 -11.59
CA SER A 49 37.06 7.37 -12.21
C SER A 49 38.16 8.34 -12.70
N ILE A 50 37.87 9.65 -12.78
CA ILE A 50 38.84 10.68 -13.16
C ILE A 50 39.70 11.03 -11.93
N PRO A 51 41.04 11.06 -12.04
CA PRO A 51 41.90 11.52 -10.95
C PRO A 51 41.59 12.97 -10.52
N ASP A 52 41.67 13.28 -9.22
CA ASP A 52 41.27 14.59 -8.70
C ASP A 52 42.10 15.77 -9.23
N ASN A 53 43.33 15.52 -9.68
CA ASN A 53 44.19 16.52 -10.30
C ASN A 53 43.70 16.92 -11.70
N ASP A 54 42.98 16.03 -12.38
CA ASP A 54 42.51 16.21 -13.75
C ASP A 54 41.02 16.61 -13.82
N LYS A 55 40.31 16.60 -12.68
CA LYS A 55 38.90 17.03 -12.60
C LYS A 55 38.78 18.54 -12.73
N SER A 56 37.88 18.97 -13.61
CA SER A 56 37.45 20.37 -13.65
C SER A 56 36.51 20.70 -12.47
N ASN A 57 36.30 21.99 -12.21
CA ASN A 57 35.28 22.42 -11.24
C ASN A 57 33.87 22.01 -11.67
N GLU A 58 33.60 21.91 -12.97
CA GLU A 58 32.33 21.43 -13.50
C GLU A 58 32.12 19.94 -13.23
N ASP A 59 33.18 19.14 -13.27
CA ASP A 59 33.11 17.71 -12.94
C ASP A 59 32.82 17.52 -11.45
N ARG A 60 33.46 18.31 -10.58
CA ARG A 60 33.18 18.30 -9.14
C ARG A 60 31.74 18.72 -8.83
N GLN A 61 31.24 19.76 -9.48
CA GLN A 61 29.85 20.19 -9.29
C GLN A 61 28.86 19.11 -9.76
N LYS A 62 29.08 18.51 -10.94
CA LYS A 62 28.24 17.42 -11.43
C LYS A 62 28.27 16.19 -10.50
N GLU A 63 29.43 15.88 -9.92
CA GLU A 63 29.57 14.81 -8.93
C GLU A 63 28.71 15.07 -7.68
N GLU A 64 28.76 16.28 -7.13
CA GLU A 64 27.90 16.69 -6.01
C GLU A 64 26.40 16.66 -6.38
N ASP A 65 26.04 17.19 -7.54
CA ASP A 65 24.65 17.22 -8.02
C ASP A 65 24.08 15.81 -8.22
N LEU A 66 24.90 14.89 -8.75
CA LEU A 66 24.52 13.48 -8.91
C LEU A 66 24.36 12.78 -7.56
N LEU A 67 25.25 13.05 -6.61
CA LEU A 67 25.15 12.50 -5.25
C LEU A 67 23.87 12.99 -4.55
N GLN A 68 23.55 14.28 -4.66
CA GLN A 68 22.31 14.85 -4.11
C GLN A 68 21.05 14.23 -4.75
N GLN A 69 21.05 14.05 -6.07
CA GLN A 69 19.95 13.39 -6.77
C GLN A 69 19.78 11.93 -6.34
N ILE A 70 20.88 11.17 -6.23
CA ILE A 70 20.85 9.79 -5.75
C ILE A 70 20.32 9.73 -4.32
N HIS A 71 20.79 10.60 -3.42
CA HIS A 71 20.31 10.66 -2.05
C HIS A 71 18.80 10.89 -1.99
N LYS A 72 18.29 11.85 -2.76
CA LYS A 72 16.84 12.15 -2.82
C LYS A 72 16.01 10.97 -3.34
N LEU A 73 16.52 10.21 -4.31
CA LEU A 73 15.83 9.02 -4.82
C LEU A 73 15.83 7.88 -3.80
N VAL A 74 16.93 7.70 -3.06
CA VAL A 74 17.00 6.71 -1.97
C VAL A 74 16.02 7.09 -0.86
N GLU A 75 15.98 8.36 -0.47
CA GLU A 75 15.04 8.86 0.54
C GLU A 75 13.58 8.66 0.10
N THR A 76 13.26 8.96 -1.17
CA THR A 76 11.92 8.67 -1.74
C THR A 76 11.57 7.19 -1.64
N ARG A 77 12.53 6.30 -1.92
CA ARG A 77 12.31 4.85 -1.83
C ARG A 77 12.09 4.42 -0.39
N ASP A 78 12.84 4.96 0.56
CA ASP A 78 12.70 4.63 1.97
C ASP A 78 11.30 5.04 2.48
N PHE A 79 10.79 6.21 2.07
CA PHE A 79 9.39 6.59 2.32
C PHE A 79 8.36 5.62 1.73
N LEU A 80 8.59 5.13 0.51
CA LEU A 80 7.69 4.13 -0.12
C LEU A 80 7.71 2.79 0.63
N VAL A 81 8.87 2.37 1.12
CA VAL A 81 9.00 1.14 1.94
C VAL A 81 8.20 1.30 3.22
N ASP A 82 8.36 2.42 3.93
CA ASP A 82 7.64 2.71 5.17
C ASP A 82 6.11 2.73 4.95
N ASP A 83 5.64 3.35 3.87
CA ASP A 83 4.21 3.42 3.53
C ASP A 83 3.61 2.03 3.29
N VAL A 84 4.31 1.18 2.54
CA VAL A 84 3.86 -0.20 2.28
C VAL A 84 3.92 -1.08 3.52
N GLU A 85 4.93 -0.91 4.38
CA GLU A 85 4.97 -1.61 5.67
C GLU A 85 3.79 -1.21 6.56
N PHE A 86 3.41 0.07 6.56
CA PHE A 86 2.24 0.57 7.28
C PHE A 86 0.93 0.00 6.72
N GLU A 87 0.74 -0.01 5.40
CA GLU A 87 -0.45 -0.62 4.77
C GLU A 87 -0.59 -2.11 5.15
N ARG A 88 0.51 -2.86 5.11
CA ARG A 88 0.51 -4.29 5.48
C ARG A 88 0.17 -4.55 6.94
N LEU A 89 0.60 -3.68 7.85
CA LEU A 89 0.24 -3.77 9.26
C LEU A 89 -1.26 -3.54 9.44
N ARG A 90 -1.79 -2.49 8.82
CA ARG A 90 -3.22 -2.18 8.86
C ARG A 90 -4.08 -3.34 8.32
N GLU A 91 -3.72 -3.88 7.16
CA GLU A 91 -4.44 -5.03 6.58
C GLU A 91 -4.46 -6.25 7.50
N ARG A 92 -3.35 -6.53 8.20
CA ARG A 92 -3.26 -7.63 9.17
C ARG A 92 -4.15 -7.39 10.38
N GLU A 93 -4.25 -6.15 10.85
CA GLU A 93 -5.14 -5.78 11.95
C GLU A 93 -6.61 -5.95 11.55
N GLU A 94 -7.01 -5.46 10.37
CA GLU A 94 -8.35 -5.63 9.83
C GLU A 94 -8.74 -7.11 9.67
N ASP A 95 -7.83 -7.93 9.13
CA ASP A 95 -8.04 -9.38 8.98
C ASP A 95 -8.15 -10.09 10.36
N LYS A 96 -7.38 -9.64 11.36
CA LYS A 96 -7.44 -10.15 12.74
C LYS A 96 -8.75 -9.79 13.41
N GLU A 97 -9.18 -8.53 13.34
CA GLU A 97 -10.46 -8.09 13.88
C GLU A 97 -11.64 -8.86 13.28
N MET A 98 -11.61 -9.09 11.96
CA MET A 98 -12.60 -9.91 11.28
C MET A 98 -12.59 -11.36 11.78
N ALA A 99 -11.41 -11.96 11.97
CA ALA A 99 -11.27 -13.31 12.48
C ALA A 99 -11.79 -13.44 13.92
N ASP A 100 -11.44 -12.49 14.80
CA ASP A 100 -11.87 -12.43 16.19
C ASP A 100 -13.40 -12.24 16.28
N PHE A 101 -13.97 -11.38 15.42
CA PHE A 101 -15.41 -11.20 15.31
C PHE A 101 -16.12 -12.51 14.92
N LEU A 102 -15.63 -13.20 13.89
CA LEU A 102 -16.19 -14.48 13.45
C LEU A 102 -16.08 -15.55 14.55
N GLN A 103 -14.96 -15.60 15.28
CA GLN A 103 -14.75 -16.54 16.37
C GLN A 103 -15.71 -16.28 17.55
N SER A 104 -15.92 -15.02 17.93
CA SER A 104 -16.82 -14.65 19.03
C SER A 104 -18.30 -14.96 18.73
N LYS A 105 -18.72 -14.82 17.47
CA LYS A 105 -20.12 -15.03 17.04
C LYS A 105 -20.43 -16.49 16.68
N PHE A 106 -19.43 -17.29 16.29
CA PHE A 106 -19.61 -18.65 15.77
C PHE A 106 -18.67 -19.68 16.41
N PRO A 107 -18.88 -20.05 17.69
CA PRO A 107 -18.20 -21.21 18.28
C PRO A 107 -18.57 -22.48 17.49
N ARG A 108 -17.56 -23.32 17.28
CA ARG A 108 -17.40 -24.43 16.30
C ARG A 108 -18.53 -25.48 16.13
N ASN A 109 -19.69 -25.34 16.77
CA ASN A 109 -20.82 -26.28 16.69
C ASN A 109 -22.10 -25.60 16.22
N SER A 110 -22.39 -25.62 14.90
CA SER A 110 -23.74 -25.82 14.33
C SER A 110 -23.79 -25.49 12.82
N LYS A 111 -24.00 -26.52 11.99
CA LYS A 111 -24.17 -26.42 10.53
C LYS A 111 -25.40 -25.59 10.06
N LYS A 112 -26.17 -24.99 10.98
CA LYS A 112 -27.30 -24.09 10.70
C LYS A 112 -26.96 -22.59 10.85
N LYS A 113 -25.80 -22.22 11.40
CA LYS A 113 -25.48 -20.81 11.72
C LYS A 113 -24.92 -19.98 10.56
N GLY A 114 -24.41 -20.61 9.49
CA GLY A 114 -23.76 -19.92 8.35
C GLY A 114 -24.60 -18.79 7.71
N VAL A 115 -25.93 -18.98 7.69
CA VAL A 115 -26.90 -18.02 7.15
C VAL A 115 -27.06 -16.78 8.04
N CYS A 116 -27.06 -17.00 9.35
CA CYS A 116 -27.18 -15.90 10.31
C CYS A 116 -25.91 -15.02 10.28
N VAL A 117 -24.72 -15.64 10.18
CA VAL A 117 -23.42 -14.93 10.04
C VAL A 117 -23.45 -13.98 8.87
N CYS A 118 -23.79 -14.49 7.67
CA CYS A 118 -23.70 -13.68 6.48
C CYS A 118 -24.71 -12.54 6.56
N VAL A 119 -25.92 -12.77 7.07
CA VAL A 119 -26.92 -11.70 7.22
C VAL A 119 -26.45 -10.63 8.20
N CYS A 120 -25.90 -11.01 9.36
CA CYS A 120 -25.44 -10.01 10.32
C CYS A 120 -24.21 -9.24 9.83
N VAL A 121 -23.18 -9.90 9.25
CA VAL A 121 -22.02 -9.20 8.69
C VAL A 121 -22.43 -8.25 7.55
N CYS A 122 -23.33 -8.68 6.66
CA CYS A 122 -23.85 -7.82 5.62
C CYS A 122 -24.53 -6.58 6.17
N VAL A 123 -25.44 -6.72 7.15
CA VAL A 123 -26.12 -5.57 7.76
C VAL A 123 -25.12 -4.64 8.45
N CYS A 124 -24.10 -5.19 9.13
CA CYS A 124 -23.04 -4.39 9.73
C CYS A 124 -22.27 -3.56 8.69
N VAL A 125 -21.74 -4.19 7.64
CA VAL A 125 -20.98 -3.49 6.58
C VAL A 125 -21.83 -2.44 5.88
N CYS A 126 -23.10 -2.74 5.60
CA CYS A 126 -24.02 -1.77 5.00
C CYS A 126 -24.17 -0.51 5.88
N VAL A 127 -24.42 -0.68 7.18
CA VAL A 127 -24.58 0.46 8.11
C VAL A 127 -23.26 1.24 8.23
N CYS A 128 -22.12 0.57 8.30
CA CYS A 128 -20.80 1.22 8.37
C CYS A 128 -20.54 2.10 7.14
N VAL A 129 -20.72 1.58 5.93
CA VAL A 129 -20.53 2.36 4.69
C VAL A 129 -21.50 3.53 4.61
N CYS A 130 -22.77 3.35 5.01
CA CYS A 130 -23.73 4.44 5.06
C CYS A 130 -23.26 5.57 5.99
N VAL A 131 -22.81 5.25 7.20
CA VAL A 131 -22.32 6.26 8.15
C VAL A 131 -21.06 6.95 7.62
N CYS A 132 -20.11 6.19 7.05
CA CYS A 132 -18.88 6.76 6.48
C CYS A 132 -19.19 7.76 5.36
N VAL A 133 -20.06 7.39 4.41
CA VAL A 133 -20.45 8.30 3.31
C VAL A 133 -21.20 9.52 3.84
N CYS A 134 -22.09 9.35 4.83
CA CYS A 134 -22.77 10.47 5.47
C CYS A 134 -21.78 11.45 6.10
N VAL A 135 -20.79 10.96 6.87
CA VAL A 135 -19.77 11.81 7.49
C VAL A 135 -18.92 12.50 6.43
N CYS A 136 -18.47 11.79 5.40
CA CYS A 136 -17.69 12.38 4.31
C CYS A 136 -18.47 13.50 3.60
N VAL A 137 -19.74 13.29 3.26
CA VAL A 137 -20.57 14.32 2.61
C VAL A 137 -20.81 15.50 3.54
N CYS A 138 -21.06 15.27 4.83
CA CYS A 138 -21.22 16.34 5.81
C CYS A 138 -19.96 17.20 5.93
N VAL A 139 -18.78 16.60 5.98
CA VAL A 139 -17.51 17.36 6.03
C VAL A 139 -17.29 18.13 4.72
N CYS A 140 -17.58 17.54 3.56
CA CYS A 140 -17.39 18.20 2.27
C CYS A 140 -18.35 19.37 1.99
N VAL A 141 -19.51 19.43 2.66
CA VAL A 141 -20.48 20.54 2.50
C VAL A 141 -20.26 21.64 3.55
N CYS A 142 -19.55 21.32 4.65
CA CYS A 142 -19.22 22.25 5.73
C CYS A 142 -17.86 22.96 5.55
N VAL A 143 -17.15 22.69 4.45
CA VAL A 143 -15.92 23.38 4.00
C VAL A 143 -16.25 24.23 2.78
#